data_AF-A0A2G9C3I4-F1
#
_entry.id   AF-A0A2G9C3I4-F1
#
_cell.length_a   1.000
_cell.length_b   1.000
_cell.length_c   1.000
_cell.angle_alpha   90.00
_cell.angle_beta   90.00
_cell.angle_gamma   90.00
#
_symmetry.space_group_name_H-M   'P 1'
#
loop_
_entity.id
_entity.type
_entity.pdbx_description
1 polymer ?
#
loop_
_entity_poly.entity_id
_entity_poly.type
_entity_poly.pdbx_seq_one_letter_code
_entity_poly.pdbx_strand_id
1 'polypeptide(L)'
;MNVKRFTARSSREAMALVRQAFGDDAVVLSNKPCPEGVEVLAMAPEGMSQIERVAASTPRAAATPRPAAQPQRQEAQPRQALKQRLAASPAPQRAEPGFGGSVGEDVNAMAMSTLSFQDYVRERMLKRRSAELNGLPDPMIDEPAPSAYAQAQMNESVASMAAQRDQRARAAMQTLGARRVDERAYEPPAPAPAPRIVPPVLRDEIRVQQPVADLGGLGGGFGGAHPLNDMPASSRREQEMMSELRAMKGMIEERFGALAFMEKLQRQPAQARLTQKLLDAGFSPALVRKLVEGLPAPMTEESESQAWASNVLARNVHTAEQMPALEDQGGVFAMIGSTGVGKTTTTAKIAAAFATKYGASQLGLITLDAYRIGAHEQLRAYGRILGVPVHTAHDRASLEDLLELLAGKKMVLIDTAGTAQRDSRTAELLDMLAHKSIKRILVVNAAQQGETIEDVVGAWRGAEAQGVILSKLDEAVKLAPALDTVIRHKLRVLGVTNGQRVPEDWHRLSSQALVQRALRSHGQSAWRMDASDVNLIFTAGSVGASAGAASPMGLN
;
A
#
# COMPACT_ATOMS: atom_id res chain seq x y z
N MET A 1 -3.64 -38.43 18.73
CA MET A 1 -3.38 -36.98 18.77
C MET A 1 -3.42 -36.54 20.23
N ASN A 2 -2.29 -36.22 20.86
CA ASN A 2 -2.21 -35.96 22.31
C ASN A 2 -2.10 -34.44 22.55
N VAL A 3 -3.24 -33.75 22.43
CA VAL A 3 -3.36 -32.30 22.66
C VAL A 3 -3.91 -32.09 24.06
N LYS A 4 -3.26 -31.25 24.86
CA LYS A 4 -3.72 -30.91 26.22
C LYS A 4 -3.93 -29.42 26.38
N ARG A 5 -4.91 -29.09 27.21
CA ARG A 5 -5.28 -27.72 27.58
C ARG A 5 -4.73 -27.41 28.98
N PHE A 6 -4.11 -26.25 29.12
CA PHE A 6 -3.56 -25.74 30.38
C PHE A 6 -4.18 -24.37 30.67
N THR A 7 -4.67 -24.17 31.89
CA THR A 7 -5.24 -22.91 32.35
C THR A 7 -4.45 -22.41 33.55
N ALA A 8 -4.06 -21.14 33.54
CA ALA A 8 -3.35 -20.53 34.67
C ALA A 8 -3.67 -19.03 34.77
N ARG A 9 -3.34 -18.41 35.92
CA ARG A 9 -3.64 -17.00 36.18
C ARG A 9 -2.81 -16.04 35.33
N SER A 10 -1.69 -16.50 34.78
CA SER A 10 -0.83 -15.73 33.88
C SER A 10 -0.27 -16.59 32.74
N SER A 11 0.03 -15.97 31.59
CA SER A 11 0.66 -16.66 30.46
C SER A 11 2.00 -17.31 30.84
N ARG A 12 2.75 -16.72 31.78
CA ARG A 12 4.05 -17.26 32.23
C ARG A 12 3.87 -18.57 32.99
N GLU A 13 2.84 -18.65 33.83
CA GLU A 13 2.49 -19.84 34.59
C GLU A 13 1.90 -20.92 33.68
N ALA A 14 1.04 -20.56 32.72
CA ALA A 14 0.52 -21.49 31.72
C ALA A 14 1.64 -22.11 30.86
N MET A 15 2.64 -21.31 30.46
CA MET A 15 3.80 -21.81 29.73
C MET A 15 4.75 -22.66 30.60
N ALA A 16 4.81 -22.43 31.91
CA ALA A 16 5.55 -23.31 32.82
C ALA A 16 4.89 -24.69 32.93
N LEU A 17 3.55 -24.74 33.00
CA LEU A 17 2.77 -25.99 32.98
C LEU A 17 2.92 -26.74 31.66
N VAL A 18 2.94 -26.03 30.53
CA VAL A 18 3.19 -26.63 29.21
C VAL A 18 4.58 -27.26 29.15
N ARG A 19 5.63 -26.56 29.61
CA ARG A 19 7.00 -27.11 29.65
C ARG A 19 7.14 -28.29 30.60
N GLN A 20 6.48 -28.23 31.76
CA GLN A 20 6.47 -29.35 32.72
C GLN A 20 5.81 -30.60 32.12
N ALA A 21 4.80 -30.44 31.27
CA ALA A 21 4.03 -31.54 30.70
C ALA A 21 4.62 -32.10 29.39
N PHE A 22 5.28 -31.27 28.58
CA PHE A 22 5.72 -31.63 27.22
C PHE A 22 7.19 -31.34 26.93
N GLY A 23 7.95 -30.84 27.89
CA GLY A 23 9.35 -30.43 27.72
C GLY A 23 9.49 -29.05 27.07
N ASP A 24 10.74 -28.64 26.85
CA ASP A 24 11.05 -27.32 26.29
C ASP A 24 10.65 -27.19 24.80
N ASP A 25 10.48 -28.32 24.11
CA ASP A 25 10.12 -28.41 22.68
C ASP A 25 8.60 -28.51 22.41
N ALA A 26 7.77 -28.10 23.38
CA ALA A 26 6.32 -28.16 23.25
C ALA A 26 5.79 -27.17 22.19
N VAL A 27 4.88 -27.63 21.33
CA VAL A 27 4.25 -26.79 20.30
C VAL A 27 2.92 -26.24 20.82
N VAL A 28 2.83 -24.90 20.90
CA VAL A 28 1.59 -24.21 21.29
C VAL A 28 0.72 -23.97 20.06
N LEU A 29 -0.51 -24.49 20.09
CA LEU A 29 -1.48 -24.41 18.99
C LEU A 29 -2.39 -23.20 19.12
N SER A 30 -2.74 -22.80 20.34
CA SER A 30 -3.66 -21.68 20.60
C SER A 30 -3.40 -21.11 21.99
N ASN A 31 -3.52 -19.78 22.11
CA ASN A 31 -3.50 -19.05 23.38
C ASN A 31 -4.70 -18.11 23.42
N LYS A 32 -5.59 -18.27 24.40
CA LYS A 32 -6.80 -17.45 24.55
C LYS A 32 -6.95 -16.97 26.00
N PRO A 33 -7.30 -15.69 26.23
CA PRO A 33 -7.68 -15.22 27.56
C PRO A 33 -9.02 -15.85 27.97
N CYS A 34 -9.14 -16.24 29.24
CA CYS A 34 -10.36 -16.81 29.83
C CYS A 34 -10.63 -16.17 31.20
N PRO A 35 -11.84 -16.32 31.78
CA PRO A 35 -12.20 -15.70 33.06
C PRO A 35 -11.28 -16.07 34.23
N GLU A 36 -10.62 -17.22 34.17
CA GLU A 36 -9.67 -17.71 35.18
C GLU A 36 -8.19 -17.37 34.86
N GLY A 37 -7.94 -16.59 33.80
CA GLY A 37 -6.62 -16.14 33.38
C GLY A 37 -6.35 -16.41 31.89
N VAL A 38 -5.50 -17.38 31.60
CA VAL A 38 -5.02 -17.69 30.25
C VAL A 38 -5.12 -19.19 29.99
N GLU A 39 -5.74 -19.55 28.87
CA GLU A 39 -5.86 -20.92 28.37
C GLU A 39 -4.90 -21.16 27.20
N VAL A 40 -4.02 -22.15 27.36
CA VAL A 40 -3.02 -22.55 26.36
C VAL A 40 -3.27 -23.99 25.92
N LEU A 41 -3.42 -24.20 24.62
CA LEU A 41 -3.53 -25.51 24.00
C LEU A 41 -2.16 -25.90 23.43
N ALA A 42 -1.58 -27.01 23.89
CA ALA A 42 -0.25 -27.44 23.48
C ALA A 42 -0.19 -28.95 23.20
N MET A 43 0.81 -29.36 22.42
CA MET A 43 1.07 -30.75 22.08
C MET A 43 2.55 -31.11 22.17
N ALA A 44 2.83 -32.40 22.35
CA ALA A 44 4.20 -32.94 22.33
C ALA A 44 4.82 -32.86 20.91
N PRO A 45 6.13 -32.63 20.79
CA PRO A 45 6.84 -32.48 19.51
C PRO A 45 6.69 -33.69 18.56
N GLU A 46 6.48 -34.90 19.09
CA GLU A 46 6.29 -36.10 18.27
C GLU A 46 4.97 -36.14 17.48
N GLY A 47 3.99 -35.29 17.82
CA GLY A 47 2.69 -35.26 17.14
C GLY A 47 2.69 -34.56 15.77
N MET A 48 3.79 -33.88 15.39
CA MET A 48 3.89 -33.13 14.13
C MET A 48 4.00 -34.06 12.91
N SER A 49 4.68 -35.20 13.06
CA SER A 49 4.90 -36.16 11.98
C SER A 49 3.65 -36.98 11.60
N GLN A 50 2.57 -36.92 12.40
CA GLN A 50 1.25 -37.41 12.02
C GLN A 50 0.42 -36.38 11.25
N ILE A 51 0.60 -35.07 11.52
CA ILE A 51 -0.11 -33.99 10.81
C ILE A 51 0.39 -33.88 9.36
N GLU A 52 1.71 -34.01 9.14
CA GLU A 52 2.27 -34.05 7.78
C GLU A 52 1.82 -35.28 6.97
N ARG A 53 1.68 -36.45 7.60
CA ARG A 53 1.20 -37.67 6.91
C ARG A 53 -0.30 -37.64 6.57
N VAL A 54 -1.11 -36.99 7.40
CA VAL A 54 -2.55 -36.83 7.14
C VAL A 54 -2.80 -35.74 6.08
N ALA A 55 -2.01 -34.66 6.10
CA ALA A 55 -2.04 -33.64 5.04
C ALA A 55 -1.58 -34.20 3.67
N ALA A 56 -0.68 -35.18 3.65
CA ALA A 56 -0.19 -35.83 2.44
C ALA A 56 -1.11 -36.94 1.86
N SER A 57 -2.19 -37.33 2.56
CA SER A 57 -3.04 -38.47 2.18
C SER A 57 -4.49 -38.12 1.82
N THR A 58 -4.80 -36.85 1.54
CA THR A 58 -6.13 -36.46 1.06
C THR A 58 -6.25 -36.66 -0.47
N PRO A 59 -7.26 -37.40 -1.00
CA PRO A 59 -7.34 -37.72 -2.42
C PRO A 59 -7.69 -36.51 -3.29
N ARG A 60 -6.88 -36.25 -4.31
CA ARG A 60 -7.19 -35.30 -5.39
C ARG A 60 -8.13 -35.98 -6.39
N ALA A 61 -9.37 -35.51 -6.48
CA ALA A 61 -10.36 -36.03 -7.42
C ALA A 61 -10.07 -35.59 -8.88
N ALA A 62 -9.92 -36.62 -9.72
CA ALA A 62 -9.99 -36.77 -11.17
C ALA A 62 -10.00 -35.55 -12.12
N ALA A 63 -9.01 -35.52 -13.02
CA ALA A 63 -9.14 -34.97 -14.37
C ALA A 63 -8.89 -36.08 -15.40
N THR A 64 -9.76 -36.18 -16.39
CA THR A 64 -9.81 -37.19 -17.47
C THR A 64 -8.59 -37.17 -18.41
N PRO A 65 -8.15 -38.32 -18.96
CA PRO A 65 -6.94 -38.41 -19.78
C PRO A 65 -7.17 -38.07 -21.27
N ARG A 66 -6.21 -37.35 -21.87
CA ARG A 66 -5.99 -37.27 -23.33
C ARG A 66 -4.91 -38.28 -23.76
N PRO A 67 -4.91 -38.77 -25.02
CA PRO A 67 -4.10 -39.92 -25.43
C PRO A 67 -2.62 -39.61 -25.63
N ALA A 68 -1.82 -40.66 -25.48
CA ALA A 68 -0.38 -40.72 -25.46
C ALA A 68 0.32 -40.46 -26.80
N ALA A 69 1.51 -39.86 -26.73
CA ALA A 69 2.58 -40.02 -27.70
C ALA A 69 3.86 -40.43 -26.94
N GLN A 70 4.46 -41.55 -27.37
CA GLN A 70 5.68 -42.15 -26.80
C GLN A 70 6.92 -41.28 -27.06
N PRO A 71 7.97 -41.45 -26.25
CA PRO A 71 9.25 -41.79 -26.86
C PRO A 71 9.95 -42.99 -26.22
N GLN A 72 10.76 -43.62 -27.07
CA GLN A 72 11.49 -44.86 -26.88
C GLN A 72 12.58 -44.77 -25.80
N ARG A 73 12.80 -45.93 -25.15
CA ARG A 73 13.92 -46.24 -24.25
C ARG A 73 15.23 -46.35 -25.03
N GLN A 74 16.32 -45.85 -24.45
CA GLN A 74 17.64 -46.51 -24.51
C GLN A 74 18.32 -46.37 -23.14
N GLU A 75 18.69 -47.53 -22.59
CA GLU A 75 19.45 -47.70 -21.34
C GLU A 75 20.95 -47.57 -21.62
N ALA A 76 21.69 -46.96 -20.69
CA ALA A 76 23.05 -47.37 -20.32
C ALA A 76 23.51 -46.68 -19.01
N GLN A 77 23.84 -47.48 -18.01
CA GLN A 77 24.68 -47.15 -16.83
C GLN A 77 26.10 -47.74 -17.06
N PRO A 78 27.17 -47.49 -16.25
CA PRO A 78 27.18 -46.89 -14.91
C PRO A 78 28.29 -45.85 -14.61
N ARG A 79 28.10 -45.22 -13.44
CA ARG A 79 28.98 -44.29 -12.73
C ARG A 79 30.21 -44.99 -12.14
N GLN A 80 31.43 -44.52 -12.46
CA GLN A 80 32.61 -44.81 -11.63
C GLN A 80 33.80 -43.83 -11.77
N ALA A 81 33.59 -42.58 -12.21
CA ALA A 81 34.69 -41.62 -12.40
C ALA A 81 34.36 -40.20 -11.88
N LEU A 82 33.98 -40.07 -10.59
CA LEU A 82 33.90 -38.75 -9.94
C LEU A 82 34.16 -38.78 -8.42
N LYS A 83 34.81 -39.83 -7.90
CA LYS A 83 35.24 -39.91 -6.49
C LYS A 83 36.77 -39.89 -6.29
N GLN A 84 37.55 -39.72 -7.36
CA GLN A 84 39.02 -39.71 -7.30
C GLN A 84 39.66 -38.37 -7.72
N ARG A 85 38.89 -37.28 -7.79
CA ARG A 85 39.40 -35.94 -8.13
C ARG A 85 39.35 -34.92 -6.98
N LEU A 86 39.16 -35.37 -5.74
CA LEU A 86 39.10 -34.51 -4.55
C LEU A 86 40.19 -34.80 -3.50
N ALA A 87 41.33 -35.35 -3.91
CA ALA A 87 42.48 -35.51 -3.03
C ALA A 87 43.78 -35.22 -3.78
N ALA A 88 44.23 -33.96 -3.75
CA ALA A 88 45.65 -33.57 -3.68
C ALA A 88 45.82 -32.05 -3.82
N SER A 89 46.54 -31.48 -2.82
CA SER A 89 47.40 -30.28 -2.87
C SER A 89 46.86 -28.91 -2.39
N PRO A 90 47.74 -28.08 -1.77
CA PRO A 90 47.49 -27.43 -0.49
C PRO A 90 47.27 -25.91 -0.54
N ALA A 91 46.84 -25.37 0.60
CA ALA A 91 46.40 -24.00 0.86
C ALA A 91 47.52 -22.93 0.89
N PRO A 92 47.18 -21.65 0.65
CA PRO A 92 47.82 -20.51 1.28
C PRO A 92 46.90 -19.90 2.36
N GLN A 93 47.52 -19.58 3.50
CA GLN A 93 46.95 -18.97 4.70
C GLN A 93 46.29 -17.61 4.39
N ARG A 94 45.04 -17.42 4.83
CA ARG A 94 44.40 -16.11 4.98
C ARG A 94 44.18 -15.85 6.47
N ALA A 95 44.78 -14.77 6.95
CA ALA A 95 44.52 -14.22 8.28
C ALA A 95 43.13 -13.58 8.32
N GLU A 96 42.34 -13.98 9.31
CA GLU A 96 41.07 -13.35 9.69
C GLU A 96 41.34 -12.09 10.52
N PRO A 97 40.82 -10.90 10.18
CA PRO A 97 40.79 -9.78 11.11
C PRO A 97 39.65 -9.99 12.12
N GLY A 98 40.02 -10.25 13.38
CA GLY A 98 39.10 -10.41 14.50
C GLY A 98 38.35 -9.13 14.86
N PHE A 99 37.06 -9.28 15.19
CA PHE A 99 36.26 -8.27 15.87
C PHE A 99 36.70 -8.17 17.34
N GLY A 100 37.51 -7.15 17.65
CA GLY A 100 37.90 -6.79 19.01
C GLY A 100 37.19 -5.51 19.45
N GLY A 101 36.05 -5.66 20.12
CA GLY A 101 35.31 -4.58 20.78
C GLY A 101 33.97 -5.13 21.27
N SER A 102 33.69 -5.02 22.57
CA SER A 102 32.48 -5.61 23.13
C SER A 102 31.26 -4.72 22.84
N VAL A 103 30.19 -5.32 22.33
CA VAL A 103 28.91 -4.63 22.05
C VAL A 103 28.37 -3.89 23.28
N GLY A 104 28.76 -4.31 24.48
CA GLY A 104 28.40 -3.66 25.74
C GLY A 104 29.03 -2.27 25.96
N GLU A 105 30.27 -2.05 25.50
CA GLU A 105 30.95 -0.76 25.64
C GLU A 105 30.35 0.29 24.69
N ASP A 106 29.98 -0.11 23.48
CA ASP A 106 29.28 0.74 22.50
C ASP A 106 27.87 1.11 22.97
N VAL A 107 27.16 0.20 23.65
CA VAL A 107 25.83 0.47 24.22
C VAL A 107 25.92 1.45 25.39
N ASN A 108 26.92 1.33 26.27
CA ASN A 108 27.13 2.26 27.39
C ASN A 108 27.55 3.66 26.91
N ALA A 109 28.41 3.75 25.89
CA ALA A 109 28.81 5.02 25.29
C ALA A 109 27.62 5.74 24.60
N MET A 110 26.71 4.99 23.96
CA MET A 110 25.53 5.56 23.30
C MET A 110 24.38 5.91 24.26
N ALA A 111 24.26 5.21 25.39
CA ALA A 111 23.27 5.51 26.43
C ALA A 111 23.52 6.88 27.08
N MET A 112 24.79 7.24 27.30
CA MET A 112 25.17 8.53 27.90
C MET A 112 24.92 9.75 26.99
N SER A 113 24.84 9.55 25.67
CA SER A 113 24.61 10.63 24.70
C SER A 113 23.13 10.89 24.38
N THR A 114 22.23 9.98 24.74
CA THR A 114 20.77 10.15 24.51
C THR A 114 20.01 10.51 25.79
N LEU A 115 20.48 10.06 26.97
CA LEU A 115 19.90 10.47 28.25
C LEU A 115 20.11 11.96 28.55
N SER A 116 21.32 12.49 28.36
CA SER A 116 21.62 13.91 28.65
C SER A 116 20.81 14.90 27.80
N PHE A 117 20.41 14.48 26.59
CA PHE A 117 19.60 15.30 25.68
C PHE A 117 18.11 15.28 26.05
N GLN A 118 17.58 14.14 26.47
CA GLN A 118 16.20 14.07 26.97
C GLN A 118 16.04 14.84 28.28
N ASP A 119 17.06 14.82 29.13
CA ASP A 119 17.09 15.61 30.36
C ASP A 119 17.19 17.12 30.07
N TYR A 120 17.94 17.53 29.03
CA TYR A 120 17.99 18.92 28.58
C TYR A 120 16.61 19.44 28.11
N VAL A 121 15.90 18.67 27.27
CA VAL A 121 14.55 19.05 26.80
C VAL A 121 13.55 19.05 27.97
N ARG A 122 13.69 18.11 28.90
CA ARG A 122 12.85 18.02 30.11
C ARG A 122 13.09 19.20 31.06
N GLU A 123 14.34 19.56 31.34
CA GLU A 123 14.68 20.75 32.12
C GLU A 123 14.18 22.03 31.45
N ARG A 124 14.25 22.12 30.12
CA ARG A 124 13.76 23.26 29.35
C ARG A 124 12.23 23.40 29.43
N MET A 125 11.49 22.30 29.30
CA MET A 125 10.04 22.26 29.50
C MET A 125 9.64 22.63 30.93
N LEU A 126 10.39 22.16 31.93
CA LEU A 126 10.15 22.45 33.34
C LEU A 126 10.42 23.91 33.70
N LYS A 127 11.50 24.51 33.16
CA LYS A 127 11.83 25.93 33.36
C LYS A 127 10.81 26.86 32.71
N ARG A 128 10.30 26.51 31.52
CA ARG A 128 9.24 27.29 30.86
C ARG A 128 7.92 27.21 31.63
N ARG A 129 7.55 26.00 32.08
CA ARG A 129 6.32 25.78 32.85
C ARG A 129 6.38 26.45 34.23
N SER A 130 7.55 26.49 34.87
CA SER A 130 7.73 27.22 36.14
C SER A 130 7.70 28.74 35.98
N ALA A 131 8.22 29.26 34.87
CA ALA A 131 8.12 30.69 34.53
C ALA A 131 6.66 31.12 34.26
N GLU A 132 5.90 30.29 33.52
CA GLU A 132 4.47 30.50 33.26
C GLU A 132 3.62 30.42 34.54
N LEU A 133 3.91 29.47 35.44
CA LEU A 133 3.21 29.33 36.73
C LEU A 133 3.49 30.48 37.71
N ASN A 134 4.67 31.11 37.62
CA ASN A 134 5.09 32.18 38.51
C ASN A 134 4.92 33.59 37.92
N GLY A 135 4.35 33.72 36.71
CA GLY A 135 4.12 35.01 36.05
C GLY A 135 5.41 35.80 35.72
N LEU A 136 6.53 35.09 35.59
CA LEU A 136 7.84 35.68 35.26
C LEU A 136 8.02 35.74 33.72
N PRO A 137 8.73 36.74 33.18
CA PRO A 137 9.10 36.76 31.76
C PRO A 137 9.94 35.53 31.38
N ASP A 138 9.84 35.09 30.13
CA ASP A 138 10.61 33.96 29.61
C ASP A 138 12.12 34.18 29.86
N PRO A 139 12.82 33.28 30.59
CA PRO A 139 14.22 33.48 30.98
C PRO A 139 15.22 33.48 29.80
N MET A 140 14.77 33.36 28.56
CA MET A 140 15.61 33.31 27.37
C MET A 140 16.09 34.67 26.81
N ILE A 141 15.92 35.78 27.52
CA ILE A 141 16.37 37.09 27.01
C ILE A 141 17.85 37.40 27.38
N ASP A 142 18.49 36.69 28.32
CA ASP A 142 19.76 37.20 28.88
C ASP A 142 20.83 36.18 29.35
N GLU A 143 20.93 34.97 28.77
CA GLU A 143 22.09 34.08 29.02
C GLU A 143 23.12 34.10 27.86
N PRO A 144 24.42 34.35 28.12
CA PRO A 144 25.45 34.29 27.10
C PRO A 144 25.78 32.84 26.73
N ALA A 145 26.08 32.61 25.44
CA ALA A 145 26.43 31.32 24.87
C ALA A 145 27.59 30.63 25.62
N PRO A 146 27.61 29.27 25.68
CA PRO A 146 28.63 28.52 26.40
C PRO A 146 30.05 28.84 25.88
N SER A 147 31.01 28.91 26.80
CA SER A 147 32.37 29.38 26.53
C SER A 147 33.07 28.57 25.42
N ALA A 148 33.82 29.29 24.57
CA ALA A 148 34.50 28.76 23.38
C ALA A 148 35.42 27.56 23.65
N TYR A 149 35.91 27.41 24.89
CA TYR A 149 36.72 26.26 25.31
C TYR A 149 35.95 24.94 25.41
N ALA A 150 34.69 24.97 25.87
CA ALA A 150 33.86 23.77 25.96
C ALA A 150 33.38 23.30 24.58
N GLN A 151 33.09 24.24 23.68
CA GLN A 151 32.73 23.95 22.29
C GLN A 151 33.90 23.40 21.47
N ALA A 152 35.13 23.87 21.72
CA ALA A 152 36.32 23.39 21.00
C ALA A 152 36.63 21.90 21.31
N GLN A 153 36.57 21.49 22.58
CA GLN A 153 36.84 20.10 22.96
C GLN A 153 35.75 19.11 22.51
N MET A 154 34.48 19.55 22.49
CA MET A 154 33.38 18.77 21.90
C MET A 154 33.51 18.66 20.37
N ASN A 155 33.91 19.74 19.68
CA ASN A 155 34.05 19.72 18.22
C ASN A 155 35.22 18.85 17.77
N GLU A 156 36.35 18.83 18.49
CA GLU A 156 37.49 17.96 18.16
C GLU A 156 37.18 16.46 18.41
N SER A 157 36.47 16.13 19.49
CA SER A 157 36.08 14.75 19.78
C SER A 157 35.03 14.23 18.79
N VAL A 158 34.06 15.06 18.38
CA VAL A 158 33.07 14.69 17.37
C VAL A 158 33.68 14.61 15.97
N ALA A 159 34.62 15.50 15.62
CA ALA A 159 35.31 15.48 14.32
C ALA A 159 36.21 14.24 14.16
N SER A 160 36.92 13.83 15.22
CA SER A 160 37.77 12.63 15.20
C SER A 160 36.95 11.34 15.07
N MET A 161 35.78 11.26 15.72
CA MET A 161 34.86 10.13 15.57
C MET A 161 34.18 10.08 14.20
N ALA A 162 33.84 11.24 13.61
CA ALA A 162 33.30 11.30 12.26
C ALA A 162 34.33 10.86 11.21
N ALA A 163 35.59 11.27 11.35
CA ALA A 163 36.67 10.89 10.45
C ALA A 163 36.95 9.37 10.48
N GLN A 164 36.93 8.75 11.68
CA GLN A 164 37.08 7.30 11.82
C GLN A 164 35.91 6.52 11.22
N ARG A 165 34.68 7.05 11.30
CA ARG A 165 33.49 6.44 10.67
C ARG A 165 33.55 6.49 9.15
N ASP A 166 33.93 7.62 8.58
CA ASP A 166 34.08 7.78 7.13
C ASP A 166 35.19 6.88 6.55
N GLN A 167 36.29 6.69 7.29
CA GLN A 167 37.33 5.73 6.90
C GLN A 167 36.82 4.29 6.88
N ARG A 168 36.03 3.87 7.87
CA ARG A 168 35.43 2.53 7.92
C ARG A 168 34.40 2.32 6.80
N ALA A 169 33.58 3.33 6.50
CA ALA A 169 32.61 3.28 5.41
C ALA A 169 33.29 3.17 4.03
N ARG A 170 34.39 3.91 3.81
CA ARG A 170 35.18 3.83 2.57
C ARG A 170 35.86 2.47 2.40
N ALA A 171 36.39 1.89 3.48
CA ALA A 171 36.99 0.55 3.47
C ALA A 171 35.96 -0.56 3.15
N ALA A 172 34.72 -0.41 3.63
CA ALA A 172 33.61 -1.31 3.32
C ALA A 172 33.10 -1.18 1.86
N MET A 173 33.17 0.01 1.25
CA MET A 173 32.78 0.20 -0.16
C MET A 173 33.84 -0.30 -1.15
N GLN A 174 35.13 -0.24 -0.81
CA GLN A 174 36.21 -0.76 -1.65
C GLN A 174 36.18 -2.29 -1.77
N THR A 175 35.63 -2.98 -0.77
CA THR A 175 35.45 -4.44 -0.78
C THR A 175 34.25 -4.90 -1.62
N LEU A 176 33.29 -4.01 -1.91
CA LEU A 176 32.11 -4.29 -2.74
C LEU A 176 32.28 -3.92 -4.23
N GLY A 177 33.31 -3.13 -4.58
CA GLY A 177 33.55 -2.62 -5.94
C GLY A 177 34.26 -3.57 -6.92
N ALA A 178 34.61 -4.79 -6.53
CA ALA A 178 35.44 -5.70 -7.34
C ALA A 178 34.65 -6.66 -8.27
N ARG A 179 33.51 -6.21 -8.84
CA ARG A 179 32.84 -6.91 -9.95
C ARG A 179 32.44 -5.91 -11.03
N ARG A 180 33.34 -5.71 -12.01
CA ARG A 180 33.08 -4.98 -13.25
C ARG A 180 32.24 -5.83 -14.20
N VAL A 181 31.26 -5.20 -14.85
CA VAL A 181 30.51 -5.73 -16.00
C VAL A 181 30.88 -4.87 -17.20
N ASP A 182 31.19 -5.52 -18.32
CA ASP A 182 31.67 -4.92 -19.58
C ASP A 182 30.67 -3.94 -20.21
N GLU A 183 31.21 -2.81 -20.68
CA GLU A 183 30.54 -1.81 -21.50
C GLU A 183 30.41 -2.29 -22.96
N ARG A 184 29.22 -2.17 -23.55
CA ARG A 184 29.03 -2.15 -25.01
C ARG A 184 28.35 -0.84 -25.42
N ALA A 185 28.96 -0.24 -26.44
CA ALA A 185 28.67 1.08 -26.99
C ALA A 185 27.24 1.24 -27.53
N TYR A 186 26.68 2.44 -27.36
CA TYR A 186 25.42 2.90 -27.91
C TYR A 186 25.69 3.94 -29.01
N GLU A 187 25.07 3.75 -30.18
CA GLU A 187 25.14 4.65 -31.33
C GLU A 187 23.78 5.36 -31.52
N PRO A 188 23.75 6.67 -31.81
CA PRO A 188 22.49 7.44 -31.84
C PRO A 188 21.87 7.50 -33.24
N PRO A 189 20.52 7.46 -33.39
CA PRO A 189 19.87 7.82 -34.64
C PRO A 189 19.37 9.27 -34.68
N ALA A 190 19.37 9.84 -35.89
CA ALA A 190 19.08 11.24 -36.24
C ALA A 190 17.58 11.48 -36.65
N PRO A 191 17.16 12.64 -37.20
CA PRO A 191 16.10 13.49 -36.65
C PRO A 191 14.70 13.35 -37.32
N ALA A 192 13.72 14.02 -36.72
CA ALA A 192 12.25 13.88 -36.86
C ALA A 192 11.59 14.43 -38.15
N PRO A 193 10.36 14.00 -38.48
CA PRO A 193 9.44 14.74 -39.35
C PRO A 193 8.28 15.44 -38.60
N ALA A 194 7.71 16.46 -39.27
CA ALA A 194 6.85 17.53 -38.76
C ALA A 194 5.32 17.22 -38.69
N PRO A 195 4.45 18.24 -38.54
CA PRO A 195 3.61 18.51 -37.38
C PRO A 195 2.28 17.73 -37.33
N ARG A 196 1.82 17.42 -36.10
CA ARG A 196 0.58 16.67 -35.84
C ARG A 196 -0.65 17.57 -35.80
N ILE A 197 -1.69 17.17 -36.53
CA ILE A 197 -3.08 17.63 -36.35
C ILE A 197 -3.50 17.31 -34.90
N VAL A 198 -4.00 18.31 -34.18
CA VAL A 198 -4.29 18.24 -32.74
C VAL A 198 -5.66 17.60 -32.51
N PRO A 199 -5.77 16.40 -31.91
CA PRO A 199 -7.05 15.81 -31.52
C PRO A 199 -7.48 16.29 -30.12
N PRO A 200 -8.78 16.20 -29.78
CA PRO A 200 -9.39 16.97 -28.72
C PRO A 200 -8.94 16.55 -27.31
N VAL A 201 -8.84 17.54 -26.43
CA VAL A 201 -8.65 17.38 -24.98
C VAL A 201 -10.00 17.03 -24.37
N LEU A 202 -10.09 15.95 -23.58
CA LEU A 202 -11.29 15.59 -22.82
C LEU A 202 -11.50 16.61 -21.67
N ARG A 203 -12.03 17.78 -22.02
CA ARG A 203 -12.17 18.94 -21.11
C ARG A 203 -13.34 18.81 -20.14
N ASP A 204 -14.29 17.93 -20.38
CA ASP A 204 -15.46 17.88 -19.52
C ASP A 204 -15.20 16.97 -18.31
N GLU A 205 -15.41 17.52 -17.13
CA GLU A 205 -15.26 16.85 -15.84
C GLU A 205 -16.10 15.55 -15.82
N ILE A 206 -15.49 14.45 -15.37
CA ILE A 206 -16.23 13.21 -15.12
C ILE A 206 -17.05 13.45 -13.84
N ARG A 207 -18.25 14.01 -13.98
CA ARG A 207 -19.20 14.12 -12.87
C ARG A 207 -19.64 12.72 -12.47
N VAL A 208 -19.11 12.25 -11.34
CA VAL A 208 -19.71 11.15 -10.59
C VAL A 208 -21.05 11.69 -10.09
N GLN A 209 -22.16 11.14 -10.59
CA GLN A 209 -23.45 11.39 -9.96
C GLN A 209 -23.35 10.82 -8.54
N GLN A 210 -23.31 11.69 -7.54
CA GLN A 210 -23.54 11.27 -6.16
C GLN A 210 -24.95 10.67 -6.12
N PRO A 211 -25.15 9.53 -5.44
CA PRO A 211 -26.50 9.09 -5.14
C PRO A 211 -27.13 10.20 -4.29
N VAL A 212 -28.20 10.78 -4.81
CA VAL A 212 -28.98 11.79 -4.08
C VAL A 212 -29.57 11.06 -2.88
N ALA A 213 -28.94 11.22 -1.72
CA ALA A 213 -29.57 10.94 -0.45
C ALA A 213 -30.59 12.04 -0.23
N ASP A 214 -31.82 11.80 -0.71
CA ASP A 214 -32.98 12.62 -0.38
C ASP A 214 -33.32 12.37 1.10
N LEU A 215 -32.60 13.05 1.97
CA LEU A 215 -32.84 13.14 3.41
C LEU A 215 -33.19 14.60 3.68
N GLY A 216 -34.48 14.92 3.53
CA GLY A 216 -34.96 16.28 3.65
C GLY A 216 -36.47 16.48 3.67
N GLY A 217 -37.15 15.88 4.65
CA GLY A 217 -38.30 16.56 5.26
C GLY A 217 -39.52 15.72 5.57
N LEU A 218 -39.55 15.12 6.78
CA LEU A 218 -40.75 15.12 7.61
C LEU A 218 -40.33 15.11 9.08
N GLY A 219 -40.30 16.30 9.69
CA GLY A 219 -40.38 16.46 11.13
C GLY A 219 -41.83 16.59 11.56
N GLY A 220 -42.20 15.85 12.61
CA GLY A 220 -43.31 16.18 13.50
C GLY A 220 -44.53 15.27 13.42
N GLY A 221 -44.75 14.47 14.46
CA GLY A 221 -46.08 13.92 14.77
C GLY A 221 -46.07 12.60 15.54
N PHE A 222 -46.03 12.67 16.87
CA PHE A 222 -46.49 11.59 17.74
C PHE A 222 -47.95 11.23 17.41
N GLY A 223 -48.28 9.94 17.25
CA GLY A 223 -49.66 9.47 17.35
C GLY A 223 -50.00 8.23 16.55
N GLY A 224 -50.23 7.11 17.26
CA GLY A 224 -51.21 6.09 16.88
C GLY A 224 -50.76 5.07 15.82
N ALA A 225 -50.47 3.85 16.29
CA ALA A 225 -50.65 2.67 15.46
C ALA A 225 -52.12 2.57 15.03
N HIS A 226 -52.43 2.92 13.78
CA HIS A 226 -53.71 2.64 13.14
C HIS A 226 -53.53 1.56 12.07
N PRO A 227 -54.35 0.50 12.05
CA PRO A 227 -54.24 -0.56 11.06
C PRO A 227 -54.60 -0.04 9.67
N LEU A 228 -53.75 -0.33 8.68
CA LEU A 228 -53.96 -0.05 7.26
C LEU A 228 -55.12 -0.88 6.68
N ASN A 229 -56.36 -0.60 7.07
CA ASN A 229 -57.52 -1.33 6.52
C ASN A 229 -58.64 -0.49 5.88
N ASP A 230 -58.55 0.85 5.87
CA ASP A 230 -59.63 1.72 5.35
C ASP A 230 -59.23 2.55 4.12
N MET A 231 -58.66 1.90 3.09
CA MET A 231 -58.70 2.42 1.72
C MET A 231 -59.79 1.68 0.95
N PRO A 232 -60.73 2.35 0.25
CA PRO A 232 -61.75 1.67 -0.55
C PRO A 232 -61.08 0.73 -1.55
N ALA A 233 -61.65 -0.46 -1.73
CA ALA A 233 -61.04 -1.54 -2.54
C ALA A 233 -60.71 -1.11 -3.99
N SER A 234 -61.41 -0.10 -4.51
CA SER A 234 -61.12 0.54 -5.81
C SER A 234 -59.76 1.25 -5.82
N SER A 235 -59.47 2.08 -4.81
CA SER A 235 -58.22 2.84 -4.73
C SER A 235 -57.01 1.96 -4.45
N ARG A 236 -57.19 0.83 -3.73
CA ARG A 236 -56.14 -0.20 -3.58
C ARG A 236 -55.83 -0.87 -4.92
N ARG A 237 -56.84 -1.27 -5.69
CA ARG A 237 -56.68 -1.84 -7.04
C ARG A 237 -56.04 -0.88 -8.03
N GLU A 238 -56.41 0.40 -7.98
CA GLU A 238 -55.81 1.43 -8.83
C GLU A 238 -54.34 1.67 -8.48
N GLN A 239 -53.98 1.66 -7.19
CA GLN A 239 -52.58 1.78 -6.76
C GLN A 239 -51.75 0.55 -7.12
N GLU A 240 -52.31 -0.66 -6.98
CA GLU A 240 -51.68 -1.92 -7.42
C GLU A 240 -51.46 -1.90 -8.94
N MET A 241 -52.48 -1.57 -9.73
CA MET A 241 -52.37 -1.46 -11.20
C MET A 241 -51.33 -0.40 -11.62
N MET A 242 -51.30 0.75 -10.96
CA MET A 242 -50.30 1.79 -11.25
C MET A 242 -48.89 1.35 -10.87
N SER A 243 -48.73 0.53 -9.83
CA SER A 243 -47.45 -0.06 -9.46
C SER A 243 -46.99 -1.12 -10.47
N GLU A 244 -47.91 -1.96 -10.98
CA GLU A 244 -47.64 -2.94 -12.04
C GLU A 244 -47.28 -2.27 -13.36
N LEU A 245 -48.00 -1.20 -13.74
CA LEU A 245 -47.68 -0.41 -14.95
C LEU A 245 -46.31 0.24 -14.86
N ARG A 246 -45.91 0.74 -13.69
CA ARG A 246 -44.54 1.27 -13.47
C ARG A 246 -43.50 0.18 -13.52
N ALA A 247 -43.75 -0.98 -12.93
CA ALA A 247 -42.85 -2.13 -12.99
C ALA A 247 -42.68 -2.65 -14.43
N MET A 248 -43.77 -2.76 -15.18
CA MET A 248 -43.76 -3.16 -16.59
C MET A 248 -43.06 -2.12 -17.45
N LYS A 249 -43.30 -0.81 -17.23
CA LYS A 249 -42.57 0.27 -17.91
C LYS A 249 -41.06 0.18 -17.63
N GLY A 250 -40.66 -0.02 -16.38
CA GLY A 250 -39.26 -0.19 -16.00
C GLY A 250 -38.61 -1.40 -16.68
N MET A 251 -39.30 -2.55 -16.72
CA MET A 251 -38.84 -3.75 -17.40
C MET A 251 -38.71 -3.54 -18.92
N ILE A 252 -39.66 -2.83 -19.54
CA ILE A 252 -39.62 -2.48 -20.96
C ILE A 252 -38.42 -1.57 -21.24
N GLU A 253 -38.22 -0.50 -20.46
CA GLU A 253 -37.08 0.41 -20.60
C GLU A 253 -35.73 -0.33 -20.46
N GLU A 254 -35.64 -1.27 -19.50
CA GLU A 254 -34.45 -2.11 -19.30
C GLU A 254 -34.20 -3.05 -20.48
N ARG A 255 -35.24 -3.72 -21.00
CA ARG A 255 -35.14 -4.64 -22.14
C ARG A 255 -34.77 -3.93 -23.44
N PHE A 256 -35.39 -2.77 -23.72
CA PHE A 256 -35.04 -1.95 -24.87
C PHE A 256 -33.63 -1.36 -24.76
N GLY A 257 -33.21 -0.96 -23.55
CA GLY A 257 -31.83 -0.54 -23.28
C GLY A 257 -30.82 -1.65 -23.58
N ALA A 258 -31.09 -2.88 -23.15
CA ALA A 258 -30.25 -4.04 -23.42
C ALA A 258 -30.18 -4.38 -24.92
N LEU A 259 -31.30 -4.34 -25.65
CA LEU A 259 -31.34 -4.59 -27.09
C LEU A 259 -30.59 -3.52 -27.88
N ALA A 260 -30.79 -2.24 -27.57
CA ALA A 260 -30.05 -1.15 -28.20
C ALA A 260 -28.55 -1.24 -27.93
N PHE A 261 -28.16 -1.66 -26.73
CA PHE A 261 -26.77 -1.94 -26.39
C PHE A 261 -26.19 -3.11 -27.22
N MET A 262 -26.94 -4.20 -27.36
CA MET A 262 -26.54 -5.35 -28.18
C MET A 262 -26.41 -5.00 -29.67
N GLU A 263 -27.37 -4.25 -30.23
CA GLU A 263 -27.32 -3.78 -31.62
C GLU A 263 -26.12 -2.84 -31.85
N LYS A 264 -25.81 -1.97 -30.88
CA LYS A 264 -24.62 -1.11 -30.90
C LYS A 264 -23.32 -1.92 -30.83
N LEU A 265 -23.25 -2.96 -30.00
CA LEU A 265 -22.10 -3.88 -29.93
C LEU A 265 -21.87 -4.60 -31.26
N GLN A 266 -22.95 -5.04 -31.92
CA GLN A 266 -22.87 -5.69 -33.23
C GLN A 266 -22.41 -4.71 -34.33
N ARG A 267 -22.85 -3.45 -34.28
CA ARG A 267 -22.45 -2.40 -35.25
C ARG A 267 -21.01 -1.91 -35.05
N GLN A 268 -20.47 -1.98 -33.84
CA GLN A 268 -19.15 -1.41 -33.50
C GLN A 268 -18.26 -2.44 -32.78
N PRO A 269 -17.77 -3.49 -33.50
CA PRO A 269 -17.04 -4.60 -32.90
C PRO A 269 -15.68 -4.18 -32.29
N ALA A 270 -15.05 -3.11 -32.80
CA ALA A 270 -13.82 -2.58 -32.19
C ALA A 270 -14.08 -1.93 -30.82
N GLN A 271 -15.17 -1.18 -30.68
CA GLN A 271 -15.57 -0.59 -29.39
C GLN A 271 -15.94 -1.66 -28.37
N ALA A 272 -16.65 -2.69 -28.79
CA ALA A 272 -17.02 -3.83 -27.95
C ALA A 272 -15.77 -4.55 -27.39
N ARG A 273 -14.82 -4.89 -28.27
CA ARG A 273 -13.56 -5.54 -27.89
C ARG A 273 -12.71 -4.68 -26.97
N LEU A 274 -12.59 -3.38 -27.25
CA LEU A 274 -11.86 -2.45 -26.40
C LEU A 274 -12.52 -2.31 -25.01
N THR A 275 -13.85 -2.21 -24.97
CA THR A 275 -14.63 -2.16 -23.71
C THR A 275 -14.33 -3.39 -22.85
N GLN A 276 -14.46 -4.59 -23.42
CA GLN A 276 -14.18 -5.84 -22.71
C GLN A 276 -12.74 -5.86 -22.18
N LYS A 277 -11.76 -5.49 -23.01
CA LYS A 277 -10.35 -5.51 -22.61
C LYS A 277 -10.04 -4.55 -21.46
N LEU A 278 -10.63 -3.35 -21.46
CA LEU A 278 -10.40 -2.36 -20.41
C LEU A 278 -11.10 -2.74 -19.09
N LEU A 279 -12.30 -3.31 -19.16
CA LEU A 279 -12.99 -3.87 -17.99
C LEU A 279 -12.22 -5.07 -17.42
N ASP A 280 -11.74 -5.97 -18.28
CA ASP A 280 -10.88 -7.09 -17.89
C ASP A 280 -9.59 -6.62 -17.22
N ALA A 281 -8.99 -5.52 -17.70
CA ALA A 281 -7.82 -4.89 -17.09
C ALA A 281 -8.13 -4.30 -15.69
N GLY A 282 -9.38 -3.95 -15.41
CA GLY A 282 -9.85 -3.41 -14.14
C GLY A 282 -10.09 -1.90 -14.12
N PHE A 283 -10.25 -1.26 -15.29
CA PHE A 283 -10.70 0.13 -15.36
C PHE A 283 -12.19 0.24 -15.01
N SER A 284 -12.59 1.38 -14.43
CA SER A 284 -13.98 1.60 -14.04
C SER A 284 -14.89 1.71 -15.27
N PRO A 285 -16.16 1.26 -15.18
CA PRO A 285 -17.11 1.42 -16.28
C PRO A 285 -17.28 2.87 -16.72
N ALA A 286 -17.16 3.83 -15.79
CA ALA A 286 -17.26 5.25 -16.09
C ALA A 286 -16.12 5.74 -17.00
N LEU A 287 -14.87 5.39 -16.68
CA LEU A 287 -13.72 5.75 -17.51
C LEU A 287 -13.74 5.01 -18.85
N VAL A 288 -14.11 3.72 -18.85
CA VAL A 288 -14.20 2.91 -20.08
C VAL A 288 -15.22 3.49 -21.04
N ARG A 289 -16.44 3.82 -20.60
CA ARG A 289 -17.46 4.43 -21.46
C ARG A 289 -16.95 5.72 -22.10
N LYS A 290 -16.39 6.63 -21.31
CA LYS A 290 -15.85 7.91 -21.81
C LYS A 290 -14.71 7.70 -22.82
N LEU A 291 -13.85 6.72 -22.58
CA LEU A 291 -12.76 6.40 -23.48
C LEU A 291 -13.29 5.83 -24.80
N VAL A 292 -14.23 4.90 -24.75
CA VAL A 292 -14.77 4.23 -25.95
C VAL A 292 -15.64 5.17 -26.79
N GLU A 293 -16.41 6.07 -26.16
CA GLU A 293 -17.17 7.13 -26.85
C GLU A 293 -16.28 8.09 -27.64
N GLY A 294 -15.04 8.30 -27.19
CA GLY A 294 -14.05 9.13 -27.87
C GLY A 294 -13.30 8.44 -29.02
N LEU A 295 -13.54 7.15 -29.26
CA LEU A 295 -12.81 6.37 -30.27
C LEU A 295 -13.17 6.86 -31.69
N PRO A 296 -12.18 7.31 -32.51
CA PRO A 296 -12.44 7.77 -33.87
C PRO A 296 -12.90 6.62 -34.77
N ALA A 297 -13.88 6.87 -35.65
CA ALA A 297 -14.36 5.90 -36.63
C ALA A 297 -13.76 6.16 -38.02
N PRO A 298 -13.51 5.13 -38.85
CA PRO A 298 -13.63 3.69 -38.57
C PRO A 298 -12.30 3.06 -38.15
N MET A 299 -12.21 2.56 -36.90
CA MET A 299 -11.11 1.68 -36.48
C MET A 299 -11.54 0.21 -36.61
N THR A 300 -10.93 -0.52 -37.54
CA THR A 300 -11.21 -1.95 -37.78
C THR A 300 -10.23 -2.86 -37.05
N GLU A 301 -8.98 -2.42 -36.89
CA GLU A 301 -7.92 -3.20 -36.25
C GLU A 301 -7.93 -3.05 -34.72
N GLU A 302 -7.74 -4.17 -34.03
CA GLU A 302 -7.69 -4.21 -32.57
C GLU A 302 -6.44 -3.48 -32.04
N SER A 303 -5.29 -3.67 -32.68
CA SER A 303 -4.02 -3.01 -32.39
C SER A 303 -4.14 -1.48 -32.38
N GLU A 304 -4.82 -0.92 -33.39
CA GLU A 304 -5.02 0.53 -33.52
C GLU A 304 -5.87 1.10 -32.38
N SER A 305 -7.01 0.44 -32.07
CA SER A 305 -7.89 0.85 -30.98
C SER A 305 -7.19 0.81 -29.61
N GLN A 306 -6.30 -0.17 -29.40
CA GLN A 306 -5.52 -0.32 -28.18
C GLN A 306 -4.40 0.72 -28.09
N ALA A 307 -3.69 0.97 -29.20
CA ALA A 307 -2.67 2.01 -29.25
C ALA A 307 -3.28 3.39 -28.99
N TRP A 308 -4.46 3.66 -29.56
CA TRP A 308 -5.21 4.88 -29.28
C TRP A 308 -5.60 4.99 -27.81
N ALA A 309 -6.21 3.95 -27.23
CA ALA A 309 -6.60 3.93 -25.82
C ALA A 309 -5.40 4.12 -24.88
N SER A 310 -4.29 3.43 -25.14
CA SER A 310 -3.03 3.58 -24.41
C SER A 310 -2.51 5.02 -24.47
N ASN A 311 -2.54 5.65 -25.65
CA ASN A 311 -2.11 7.03 -25.83
C ASN A 311 -3.01 8.02 -25.08
N VAL A 312 -4.33 7.83 -25.12
CA VAL A 312 -5.27 8.69 -24.39
C VAL A 312 -5.09 8.53 -22.89
N LEU A 313 -4.99 7.31 -22.37
CA LEU A 313 -4.72 7.06 -20.96
C LEU A 313 -3.39 7.69 -20.53
N ALA A 314 -2.31 7.48 -21.29
CA ALA A 314 -0.99 7.99 -20.94
C ALA A 314 -0.91 9.54 -20.93
N ARG A 315 -1.76 10.22 -21.71
CA ARG A 315 -1.89 11.69 -21.65
C ARG A 315 -2.65 12.17 -20.42
N ASN A 316 -3.53 11.35 -19.85
CA ASN A 316 -4.33 11.72 -18.68
C ASN A 316 -3.71 11.27 -17.34
N VAL A 317 -2.72 10.38 -17.37
CA VAL A 317 -1.91 10.04 -16.19
C VAL A 317 -0.85 11.11 -15.99
N HIS A 318 -1.01 11.91 -14.94
CA HIS A 318 -0.04 12.92 -14.55
C HIS A 318 1.08 12.28 -13.73
N THR A 319 2.30 12.22 -14.26
CA THR A 319 3.47 11.75 -13.53
C THR A 319 4.41 12.92 -13.23
N ALA A 320 5.21 12.77 -12.18
CA ALA A 320 6.24 13.74 -11.83
C ALA A 320 7.54 13.52 -12.62
N GLU A 321 7.59 12.70 -13.68
CA GLU A 321 8.82 12.33 -14.42
C GLU A 321 9.64 13.54 -14.89
N GLN A 322 8.97 14.61 -15.32
CA GLN A 322 9.61 15.84 -15.80
C GLN A 322 9.99 16.82 -14.68
N MET A 323 9.59 16.54 -13.43
CA MET A 323 9.98 17.35 -12.28
C MET A 323 11.37 16.90 -11.77
N PRO A 324 12.05 17.72 -10.96
CA PRO A 324 13.18 17.24 -10.16
C PRO A 324 12.74 16.05 -9.29
N ALA A 325 13.64 15.09 -9.05
CA ALA A 325 13.34 13.97 -8.17
C ALA A 325 13.00 14.50 -6.75
N LEU A 326 12.20 13.77 -5.96
CA LEU A 326 11.80 14.24 -4.62
C LEU A 326 13.04 14.56 -3.77
N GLU A 327 14.07 13.74 -3.89
CA GLU A 327 15.38 13.89 -3.25
C GLU A 327 16.05 15.22 -3.60
N ASP A 328 15.83 15.70 -4.82
CA ASP A 328 16.42 16.93 -5.35
C ASP A 328 15.64 18.17 -4.95
N GLN A 329 14.30 18.05 -4.87
CA GLN A 329 13.40 19.14 -4.48
C GLN A 329 13.68 19.61 -3.05
N GLY A 330 13.92 18.68 -2.12
CA GLY A 330 14.03 19.01 -0.70
C GLY A 330 12.73 19.60 -0.10
N GLY A 331 12.79 19.96 1.17
CA GLY A 331 11.66 20.41 1.96
C GLY A 331 11.06 19.34 2.87
N VAL A 332 9.86 19.61 3.39
CA VAL A 332 9.19 18.78 4.39
C VAL A 332 8.06 17.99 3.75
N PHE A 333 8.13 16.65 3.79
CA PHE A 333 7.12 15.78 3.21
C PHE A 333 6.55 14.83 4.24
N ALA A 334 5.21 14.75 4.31
CA ALA A 334 4.52 13.80 5.18
C ALA A 334 3.84 12.70 4.38
N MET A 335 4.20 11.44 4.64
CA MET A 335 3.55 10.28 4.03
C MET A 335 2.22 10.04 4.74
N ILE A 336 1.10 10.21 4.06
CA ILE A 336 -0.25 9.96 4.59
C ILE A 336 -0.92 8.79 3.85
N GLY A 337 -1.97 8.20 4.42
CA GLY A 337 -2.69 7.07 3.83
C GLY A 337 -3.03 5.98 4.83
N SER A 338 -3.86 5.02 4.42
CA SER A 338 -4.42 4.02 5.33
C SER A 338 -3.37 3.06 5.92
N THR A 339 -3.76 2.27 6.91
CA THR A 339 -2.88 1.25 7.48
C THR A 339 -2.43 0.21 6.45
N GLY A 340 -1.19 -0.29 6.57
CA GLY A 340 -0.66 -1.35 5.71
C GLY A 340 -0.30 -0.96 4.27
N VAL A 341 -0.52 0.29 3.84
CA VAL A 341 -0.21 0.75 2.47
C VAL A 341 1.29 0.98 2.21
N GLY A 342 2.16 0.79 3.20
CA GLY A 342 3.62 0.91 3.02
C GLY A 342 4.19 2.31 3.21
N LYS A 343 3.57 3.17 4.03
CA LYS A 343 4.08 4.52 4.37
C LYS A 343 5.50 4.49 4.93
N THR A 344 5.72 3.78 6.04
CA THR A 344 7.04 3.67 6.70
C THR A 344 8.12 3.12 5.77
N THR A 345 7.80 2.08 4.99
CA THR A 345 8.74 1.51 4.01
C THR A 345 9.05 2.49 2.87
N THR A 346 8.05 3.23 2.40
CA THR A 346 8.24 4.28 1.39
C THR A 346 9.12 5.41 1.93
N THR A 347 8.87 5.85 3.17
CA THR A 347 9.71 6.82 3.89
C THR A 347 11.16 6.35 3.95
N ALA A 348 11.40 5.09 4.33
CA ALA A 348 12.74 4.52 4.41
C ALA A 348 13.45 4.45 3.04
N LYS A 349 12.73 4.12 1.96
CA LYS A 349 13.28 4.10 0.60
C LYS A 349 13.72 5.47 0.13
N ILE A 350 12.86 6.48 0.30
CA ILE A 350 13.18 7.86 -0.07
C ILE A 350 14.32 8.38 0.79
N ALA A 351 14.29 8.09 2.11
CA ALA A 351 15.36 8.46 3.04
C ALA A 351 16.72 7.89 2.61
N ALA A 352 16.77 6.60 2.26
CA ALA A 352 17.99 5.94 1.82
C ALA A 352 18.48 6.45 0.46
N ALA A 353 17.58 6.71 -0.49
CA ALA A 353 17.89 7.31 -1.78
C ALA A 353 18.48 8.73 -1.60
N PHE A 354 17.86 9.53 -0.74
CA PHE A 354 18.33 10.87 -0.41
C PHE A 354 19.68 10.85 0.31
N ALA A 355 19.83 10.04 1.36
CA ALA A 355 21.05 9.97 2.16
C ALA A 355 22.26 9.50 1.34
N THR A 356 22.05 8.56 0.41
CA THR A 356 23.10 8.13 -0.54
C THR A 356 23.55 9.28 -1.44
N LYS A 357 22.66 10.19 -1.82
CA LYS A 357 22.94 11.29 -2.75
C LYS A 357 23.48 12.56 -2.08
N TYR A 358 22.95 12.92 -0.92
CA TYR A 358 23.20 14.21 -0.25
C TYR A 358 23.84 14.09 1.13
N GLY A 359 23.99 12.88 1.65
CA GLY A 359 24.51 12.61 2.99
C GLY A 359 23.43 12.63 4.07
N ALA A 360 23.63 11.79 5.08
CA ALA A 360 22.73 11.63 6.24
C ALA A 360 22.52 12.93 7.03
N SER A 361 23.54 13.79 7.08
CA SER A 361 23.49 15.06 7.83
C SER A 361 22.48 16.06 7.27
N GLN A 362 22.03 15.88 6.02
CA GLN A 362 21.07 16.74 5.33
C GLN A 362 19.62 16.24 5.42
N LEU A 363 19.39 15.12 6.10
CA LEU A 363 18.07 14.50 6.25
C LEU A 363 17.59 14.60 7.70
N GLY A 364 16.33 14.97 7.88
CA GLY A 364 15.58 14.81 9.12
C GLY A 364 14.52 13.72 8.98
N LEU A 365 14.38 12.86 9.98
CA LEU A 365 13.31 11.86 10.04
C LEU A 365 12.45 12.11 11.28
N ILE A 366 11.14 12.20 11.07
CA ILE A 366 10.13 12.35 12.12
C ILE A 366 9.12 11.21 11.98
N THR A 367 8.68 10.66 13.10
CA THR A 367 7.56 9.72 13.14
C THR A 367 6.46 10.25 14.05
N LEU A 368 5.22 10.16 13.57
CA LEU A 368 3.99 10.41 14.33
C LEU A 368 3.34 9.10 14.79
N ASP A 369 3.90 7.94 14.42
CA ASP A 369 3.41 6.62 14.88
C ASP A 369 4.05 6.29 16.23
N ALA A 370 3.63 7.00 17.28
CA ALA A 370 4.14 6.83 18.64
C ALA A 370 3.60 5.56 19.34
N TYR A 371 2.52 4.97 18.82
CA TYR A 371 1.79 3.88 19.50
C TYR A 371 2.10 2.50 18.92
N ARG A 372 2.44 2.39 17.63
CA ARG A 372 2.78 1.08 17.03
C ARG A 372 4.26 0.81 17.18
N ILE A 373 4.61 0.11 18.25
CA ILE A 373 5.99 -0.29 18.59
C ILE A 373 6.73 -0.84 17.37
N GLY A 374 6.14 -1.75 16.61
CA GLY A 374 6.81 -2.37 15.45
C GLY A 374 7.10 -1.39 14.28
N ALA A 375 6.20 -0.45 13.99
CA ALA A 375 6.44 0.53 12.92
C ALA A 375 7.47 1.58 13.35
N HIS A 376 7.39 1.99 14.62
CA HIS A 376 8.34 2.90 15.24
C HIS A 376 9.78 2.34 15.25
N GLU A 377 9.93 1.08 15.67
CA GLU A 377 11.22 0.38 15.65
C GLU A 377 11.75 0.16 14.24
N GLN A 378 10.87 -0.13 13.27
CA GLN A 378 11.27 -0.30 11.88
C GLN A 378 11.90 0.96 11.31
N LEU A 379 11.28 2.14 11.48
CA LEU A 379 11.86 3.39 11.00
C LEU A 379 13.17 3.73 11.73
N ARG A 380 13.23 3.51 13.06
CA ARG A 380 14.48 3.70 13.83
C ARG A 380 15.59 2.76 13.38
N ALA A 381 15.29 1.52 13.01
CA ALA A 381 16.27 0.59 12.48
C ALA A 381 16.87 1.12 11.17
N TYR A 382 16.04 1.60 10.24
CA TYR A 382 16.53 2.27 9.03
C TYR A 382 17.32 3.55 9.36
N GLY A 383 16.86 4.37 10.29
CA GLY A 383 17.58 5.56 10.75
C GLY A 383 18.98 5.22 11.27
N ARG A 384 19.13 4.16 12.10
CA ARG A 384 20.44 3.69 12.58
C ARG A 384 21.35 3.24 11.43
N ILE A 385 20.82 2.49 10.47
CA ILE A 385 21.57 2.03 9.29
C ILE A 385 22.06 3.23 8.46
N LEU A 386 21.20 4.24 8.28
CA LEU A 386 21.51 5.44 7.51
C LEU A 386 22.32 6.49 8.29
N GLY A 387 22.50 6.33 9.60
CA GLY A 387 23.12 7.34 10.46
C GLY A 387 22.26 8.60 10.67
N VAL A 388 20.93 8.49 10.56
CA VAL A 388 19.98 9.60 10.70
C VAL A 388 19.12 9.38 11.96
N PRO A 389 19.14 10.33 12.92
CA PRO A 389 18.27 10.23 14.10
C PRO A 389 16.80 10.33 13.70
N VAL A 390 15.96 9.47 14.28
CA VAL A 390 14.50 9.51 14.10
C VAL A 390 13.87 10.17 15.32
N HIS A 391 13.22 11.30 15.10
CA HIS A 391 12.52 12.06 16.12
C HIS A 391 11.05 11.62 16.19
N THR A 392 10.46 11.68 17.37
CA THR A 392 9.05 11.33 17.59
C THR A 392 8.29 12.59 17.96
N ALA A 393 7.20 12.87 17.27
CA ALA A 393 6.28 13.95 17.64
C ALA A 393 4.95 13.35 18.09
N HIS A 394 4.39 13.89 19.17
CA HIS A 394 3.15 13.39 19.77
C HIS A 394 1.93 14.27 19.49
N ASP A 395 2.19 15.54 19.20
CA ASP A 395 1.18 16.58 18.98
C ASP A 395 1.71 17.66 18.04
N ARG A 396 0.84 18.61 17.68
CA ARG A 396 1.18 19.70 16.76
C ARG A 396 2.33 20.56 17.26
N ALA A 397 2.35 20.89 18.56
CA ALA A 397 3.39 21.72 19.15
C ALA A 397 4.78 21.05 19.07
N SER A 398 4.89 19.79 19.47
CA SER A 398 6.14 19.04 19.35
C SER A 398 6.57 18.83 17.89
N LEU A 399 5.63 18.72 16.95
CA LEU A 399 5.95 18.68 15.52
C LEU A 399 6.53 20.03 15.05
N GLU A 400 5.95 21.15 15.46
CA GLU A 400 6.45 22.49 15.14
C GLU A 400 7.87 22.72 15.68
N ASP A 401 8.12 22.37 16.95
CA ASP A 401 9.46 22.44 17.57
C ASP A 401 10.50 21.60 16.79
N LEU A 402 10.12 20.39 16.34
CA LEU A 402 11.00 19.53 15.56
C LEU A 402 11.26 20.07 14.14
N LEU A 403 10.27 20.72 13.52
CA LEU A 403 10.44 21.35 12.22
C LEU A 403 11.39 22.56 12.31
N GLU A 404 11.33 23.32 13.40
CA GLU A 404 12.29 24.40 13.67
C GLU A 404 13.70 23.85 13.89
N LEU A 405 13.84 22.81 14.74
CA LEU A 405 15.12 22.13 14.98
C LEU A 405 15.76 21.59 13.69
N LEU A 406 14.93 21.09 12.76
CA LEU A 406 15.37 20.50 11.50
C LEU A 406 15.37 21.49 10.32
N ALA A 407 15.13 22.78 10.55
CA ALA A 407 15.02 23.80 9.49
C ALA A 407 16.28 23.92 8.62
N GLY A 408 17.46 23.63 9.18
CA GLY A 408 18.74 23.62 8.44
C GLY A 408 18.98 22.38 7.58
N LYS A 409 18.09 21.38 7.61
CA LYS A 409 18.18 20.17 6.77
C LYS A 409 17.59 20.44 5.40
N LYS A 410 18.22 19.93 4.34
CA LYS A 410 17.65 20.01 2.98
C LYS A 410 16.32 19.27 2.85
N MET A 411 16.15 18.15 3.56
CA MET A 411 14.90 17.37 3.52
C MET A 411 14.49 16.91 4.90
N VAL A 412 13.19 16.95 5.18
CA VAL A 412 12.57 16.31 6.35
C VAL A 412 11.45 15.39 5.87
N LEU A 413 11.50 14.13 6.29
CA LEU A 413 10.44 13.15 6.01
C LEU A 413 9.68 12.82 7.30
N ILE A 414 8.37 12.91 7.23
CA ILE A 414 7.45 12.61 8.32
C ILE A 414 6.71 11.32 7.99
N ASP A 415 6.94 10.28 8.78
CA ASP A 415 6.16 9.03 8.74
C ASP A 415 4.95 9.16 9.66
N THR A 416 3.77 8.84 9.15
CA THR A 416 2.51 9.00 9.89
C THR A 416 1.94 7.66 10.33
N ALA A 417 1.15 7.68 11.41
CA ALA A 417 0.45 6.49 11.88
C ALA A 417 -0.49 5.93 10.82
N GLY A 418 -0.59 4.60 10.74
CA GLY A 418 -1.59 3.94 9.91
C GLY A 418 -2.96 3.88 10.58
N THR A 419 -3.87 4.79 10.21
CA THR A 419 -5.29 4.69 10.57
C THR A 419 -6.08 4.01 9.44
N ALA A 420 -7.19 3.35 9.77
CA ALA A 420 -8.13 2.90 8.75
C ALA A 420 -8.83 4.12 8.12
N GLN A 421 -9.22 4.03 6.84
CA GLN A 421 -9.80 5.17 6.11
C GLN A 421 -11.12 5.69 6.69
N ARG A 422 -11.83 4.91 7.52
CA ARG A 422 -13.06 5.33 8.20
C ARG A 422 -12.88 5.63 9.69
N ASP A 423 -11.64 5.64 10.16
CA ASP A 423 -11.29 5.96 11.54
C ASP A 423 -11.33 7.49 11.74
N SER A 424 -12.00 7.95 12.81
CA SER A 424 -12.11 9.38 13.15
C SER A 424 -10.75 10.05 13.35
N ARG A 425 -9.74 9.29 13.81
CA ARG A 425 -8.38 9.77 14.03
C ARG A 425 -7.69 10.25 12.74
N THR A 426 -8.20 9.86 11.57
CA THR A 426 -7.70 10.34 10.28
C THR A 426 -7.82 11.87 10.18
N ALA A 427 -8.92 12.45 10.67
CA ALA A 427 -9.12 13.89 10.66
C ALA A 427 -8.16 14.62 11.61
N GLU A 428 -7.94 14.08 12.81
CA GLU A 428 -6.98 14.60 13.79
C GLU A 428 -5.55 14.62 13.24
N LEU A 429 -5.14 13.53 12.58
CA LEU A 429 -3.82 13.44 11.96
C LEU A 429 -3.66 14.42 10.79
N LEU A 430 -4.71 14.64 10.00
CA LEU A 430 -4.68 15.65 8.93
C LEU A 430 -4.60 17.08 9.48
N ASP A 431 -5.29 17.39 10.59
CA ASP A 431 -5.19 18.71 11.24
C ASP A 431 -3.79 18.95 11.83
N MET A 432 -3.22 17.95 12.51
CA MET A 432 -1.84 18.01 13.02
C MET A 432 -0.82 18.29 11.89
N LEU A 433 -1.08 17.80 10.67
CA LEU A 433 -0.24 18.00 9.49
C LEU A 433 -0.56 19.25 8.68
N ALA A 434 -1.53 20.08 9.08
CA ALA A 434 -1.94 21.27 8.33
C ALA A 434 -0.95 22.45 8.45
N HIS A 435 0.30 22.20 8.80
CA HIS A 435 1.36 23.19 8.85
C HIS A 435 1.85 23.56 7.43
N LYS A 436 2.05 24.86 7.17
CA LYS A 436 2.33 25.42 5.83
C LYS A 436 3.56 24.84 5.11
N SER A 437 4.58 24.40 5.86
CA SER A 437 5.79 23.84 5.27
C SER A 437 5.63 22.38 4.85
N ILE A 438 4.62 21.68 5.39
CA ILE A 438 4.42 20.25 5.18
C ILE A 438 3.69 20.03 3.87
N LYS A 439 4.34 19.30 2.96
CA LYS A 439 3.71 18.81 1.74
C LYS A 439 3.24 17.37 1.96
N ARG A 440 1.93 17.16 1.95
CA ARG A 440 1.32 15.83 2.14
C ARG A 440 1.48 15.00 0.86
N ILE A 441 1.95 13.76 0.99
CA ILE A 441 2.02 12.78 -0.10
C ILE A 441 1.16 11.58 0.29
N LEU A 442 0.16 11.28 -0.53
CA LEU A 442 -0.71 10.13 -0.31
C LEU A 442 -0.01 8.86 -0.78
N VAL A 443 0.08 7.85 0.09
CA VAL A 443 0.57 6.51 -0.27
C VAL A 443 -0.61 5.58 -0.45
N VAL A 444 -0.73 4.98 -1.64
CA VAL A 444 -1.80 4.07 -2.02
C VAL A 444 -1.21 2.72 -2.37
N ASN A 445 -1.76 1.65 -1.80
CA ASN A 445 -1.41 0.29 -2.20
C ASN A 445 -2.03 -0.01 -3.58
N ALA A 446 -1.18 -0.17 -4.59
CA ALA A 446 -1.60 -0.41 -5.97
C ALA A 446 -2.30 -1.77 -6.17
N ALA A 447 -2.16 -2.70 -5.23
CA ALA A 447 -2.79 -4.02 -5.29
C ALA A 447 -4.22 -4.06 -4.71
N GLN A 448 -4.72 -2.94 -4.17
CA GLN A 448 -6.09 -2.88 -3.64
C GLN A 448 -7.16 -2.80 -4.73
N GLN A 449 -8.38 -3.18 -4.36
CA GLN A 449 -9.56 -3.00 -5.21
C GLN A 449 -9.85 -1.51 -5.44
N GLY A 450 -10.41 -1.18 -6.60
CA GLY A 450 -10.66 0.21 -7.01
C GLY A 450 -11.52 0.98 -6.00
N GLU A 451 -12.56 0.34 -5.48
CA GLU A 451 -13.47 0.92 -4.48
C GLU A 451 -12.75 1.23 -3.16
N THR A 452 -11.80 0.39 -2.75
CA THR A 452 -10.99 0.64 -1.56
C THR A 452 -10.04 1.80 -1.79
N ILE A 453 -9.43 1.89 -2.97
CA ILE A 453 -8.56 3.01 -3.33
C ILE A 453 -9.35 4.33 -3.37
N GLU A 454 -10.57 4.30 -3.92
CA GLU A 454 -11.48 5.45 -3.94
C GLU A 454 -11.81 5.96 -2.53
N ASP A 455 -12.20 5.05 -1.63
CA ASP A 455 -12.50 5.36 -0.23
C ASP A 455 -11.27 5.97 0.48
N VAL A 456 -10.08 5.43 0.22
CA VAL A 456 -8.81 5.96 0.76
C VAL A 456 -8.51 7.37 0.23
N VAL A 457 -8.65 7.62 -1.09
CA VAL A 457 -8.40 8.94 -1.67
C VAL A 457 -9.36 9.98 -1.09
N GLY A 458 -10.63 9.64 -0.93
CA GLY A 458 -11.63 10.51 -0.31
C GLY A 458 -11.31 10.83 1.15
N ALA A 459 -11.14 9.79 1.97
CA ALA A 459 -10.89 9.93 3.41
C ALA A 459 -9.63 10.73 3.74
N TRP A 460 -8.56 10.54 2.95
CA TRP A 460 -7.27 11.20 3.17
C TRP A 460 -7.12 12.53 2.43
N ARG A 461 -8.22 13.04 1.85
CA ARG A 461 -8.24 14.29 1.07
C ARG A 461 -7.15 14.31 -0.01
N GLY A 462 -7.03 13.22 -0.77
CA GLY A 462 -5.96 13.02 -1.75
C GLY A 462 -5.86 14.15 -2.79
N ALA A 463 -6.96 14.82 -3.11
CA ALA A 463 -6.98 15.99 -3.99
C ALA A 463 -6.22 17.21 -3.43
N GLU A 464 -6.06 17.31 -2.10
CA GLU A 464 -5.26 18.36 -1.44
C GLU A 464 -3.79 17.95 -1.21
N ALA A 465 -3.41 16.72 -1.57
CA ALA A 465 -2.04 16.25 -1.46
C ALA A 465 -1.18 16.78 -2.61
N GLN A 466 0.13 16.92 -2.39
CA GLN A 466 1.08 17.27 -3.46
C GLN A 466 1.10 16.22 -4.58
N GLY A 467 0.83 14.97 -4.23
CA GLY A 467 0.72 13.88 -5.17
C GLY A 467 0.56 12.54 -4.45
N VAL A 468 0.66 11.48 -5.24
CA VAL A 468 0.47 10.10 -4.81
C VAL A 468 1.71 9.26 -5.08
N ILE A 469 2.01 8.35 -4.17
CA ILE A 469 2.95 7.25 -4.39
C ILE A 469 2.14 5.96 -4.49
N LEU A 470 2.32 5.25 -5.59
CA LEU A 470 1.74 3.92 -5.76
C LEU A 470 2.72 2.90 -5.16
N SER A 471 2.36 2.31 -4.03
CA SER A 471 3.17 1.31 -3.36
C SER A 471 2.79 -0.10 -3.80
N LYS A 472 3.65 -1.09 -3.48
CA LYS A 472 3.37 -2.52 -3.69
C LYS A 472 2.99 -2.89 -5.12
N LEU A 473 3.63 -2.27 -6.12
CA LEU A 473 3.39 -2.59 -7.54
C LEU A 473 3.77 -4.03 -7.90
N ASP A 474 4.61 -4.67 -7.10
CA ASP A 474 5.03 -6.06 -7.21
C ASP A 474 3.95 -7.05 -6.73
N GLU A 475 3.07 -6.61 -5.83
CA GLU A 475 1.91 -7.38 -5.36
C GLU A 475 0.66 -7.15 -6.25
N ALA A 476 0.69 -6.14 -7.11
CA ALA A 476 -0.47 -5.71 -7.89
C ALA A 476 -0.71 -6.60 -9.12
N VAL A 477 -1.68 -7.50 -9.03
CA VAL A 477 -2.15 -8.32 -10.18
C VAL A 477 -2.79 -7.45 -11.25
N LYS A 478 -3.52 -6.40 -10.87
CA LYS A 478 -4.10 -5.43 -11.81
C LYS A 478 -3.75 -4.02 -11.35
N LEU A 479 -3.01 -3.28 -12.16
CA LEU A 479 -2.65 -1.89 -11.88
C LEU A 479 -3.74 -0.89 -12.32
N ALA A 480 -4.64 -1.31 -13.21
CA ALA A 480 -5.66 -0.42 -13.77
C ALA A 480 -6.58 0.24 -12.72
N PRO A 481 -7.04 -0.44 -11.64
CA PRO A 481 -7.87 0.22 -10.63
C PRO A 481 -7.19 1.42 -9.95
N ALA A 482 -5.89 1.30 -9.69
CA ALA A 482 -5.10 2.39 -9.12
C ALA A 482 -4.95 3.54 -10.13
N LEU A 483 -4.63 3.25 -11.40
CA LEU A 483 -4.51 4.29 -12.42
C LEU A 483 -5.84 4.96 -12.75
N ASP A 484 -6.95 4.21 -12.77
CA ASP A 484 -8.29 4.72 -12.96
C ASP A 484 -8.60 5.82 -11.92
N THR A 485 -8.34 5.51 -10.65
CA THR A 485 -8.54 6.43 -9.53
C THR A 485 -7.63 7.66 -9.65
N VAL A 486 -6.34 7.48 -9.98
CA VAL A 486 -5.40 8.58 -10.22
C VAL A 486 -5.87 9.50 -11.35
N ILE A 487 -6.38 8.94 -12.45
CA ILE A 487 -6.90 9.71 -13.59
C ILE A 487 -8.15 10.50 -13.17
N ARG A 488 -9.12 9.83 -12.55
CA ARG A 488 -10.40 10.46 -12.17
C ARG A 488 -10.22 11.60 -11.16
N HIS A 489 -9.32 11.43 -10.19
CA HIS A 489 -9.00 12.43 -9.18
C HIS A 489 -7.89 13.41 -9.60
N LYS A 490 -7.39 13.30 -10.84
CA LYS A 490 -6.29 14.13 -11.39
C LYS A 490 -5.05 14.16 -10.47
N LEU A 491 -4.76 13.05 -9.79
CA LEU A 491 -3.64 12.95 -8.87
C LEU A 491 -2.32 12.85 -9.64
N ARG A 492 -1.26 13.48 -9.11
CA ARG A 492 0.08 13.39 -9.69
C ARG A 492 0.85 12.22 -9.08
N VAL A 493 1.25 11.25 -9.87
CA VAL A 493 2.11 10.14 -9.42
C VAL A 493 3.54 10.64 -9.25
N LEU A 494 4.01 10.72 -8.01
CA LEU A 494 5.36 11.20 -7.67
C LEU A 494 6.42 10.12 -7.84
N GLY A 495 6.03 8.87 -7.60
CA GLY A 495 6.88 7.69 -7.75
C GLY A 495 6.11 6.42 -7.42
N VAL A 496 6.80 5.30 -7.54
CA VAL A 496 6.27 3.97 -7.26
C VAL A 496 7.24 3.15 -6.45
N THR A 497 6.72 2.18 -5.70
CA THR A 497 7.55 1.16 -5.06
C THR A 497 7.19 -0.22 -5.59
N ASN A 498 8.18 -1.03 -5.94
CA ASN A 498 7.98 -2.34 -6.60
C ASN A 498 8.87 -3.43 -5.98
N GLY A 499 8.76 -3.65 -4.67
CA GLY A 499 9.52 -4.66 -3.94
C GLY A 499 9.92 -4.24 -2.54
N GLN A 500 10.79 -5.03 -1.89
CA GLN A 500 11.18 -4.87 -0.47
C GLN A 500 12.54 -4.20 -0.27
N ARG A 501 13.36 -4.08 -1.32
CA ARG A 501 14.73 -3.57 -1.24
C ARG A 501 14.75 -2.06 -1.01
N VAL A 502 15.71 -1.60 -0.22
CA VAL A 502 15.87 -0.20 0.20
C VAL A 502 17.30 0.22 -0.11
N PRO A 503 17.54 1.21 -0.99
CA PRO A 503 16.56 2.06 -1.70
C PRO A 503 16.09 1.52 -3.06
N GLU A 504 16.55 0.36 -3.50
CA GLU A 504 16.55 -0.01 -4.93
C GLU A 504 15.15 -0.16 -5.55
N ASP A 505 14.12 -0.51 -4.75
CA ASP A 505 12.75 -0.67 -5.23
C ASP A 505 11.91 0.62 -5.11
N TRP A 506 12.56 1.78 -5.24
CA TRP A 506 11.95 3.10 -5.40
C TRP A 506 12.24 3.65 -6.80
N HIS A 507 11.17 3.92 -7.54
CA HIS A 507 11.29 4.25 -8.97
C HIS A 507 10.38 5.40 -9.36
N ARG A 508 10.79 6.10 -10.41
CA ARG A 508 9.96 7.06 -11.13
C ARG A 508 9.61 6.45 -12.47
N LEU A 509 8.32 6.28 -12.74
CA LEU A 509 7.82 5.71 -13.98
C LEU A 509 7.16 6.78 -14.83
N SER A 510 7.31 6.65 -16.14
CA SER A 510 6.59 7.46 -17.12
C SER A 510 5.12 7.07 -17.16
N SER A 511 4.27 7.98 -17.65
CA SER A 511 2.85 7.69 -17.85
C SER A 511 2.65 6.52 -18.81
N GLN A 512 3.49 6.43 -19.85
CA GLN A 512 3.51 5.33 -20.81
C GLN A 512 3.84 3.99 -20.13
N ALA A 513 4.87 3.95 -19.28
CA ALA A 513 5.25 2.73 -18.57
C ALA A 513 4.14 2.23 -17.61
N LEU A 514 3.49 3.15 -16.90
CA LEU A 514 2.35 2.84 -16.03
C LEU A 514 1.18 2.27 -16.83
N VAL A 515 0.77 2.94 -17.91
CA VAL A 515 -0.36 2.51 -18.74
C VAL A 515 -0.07 1.19 -19.44
N GLN A 516 1.14 1.00 -19.98
CA GLN A 516 1.54 -0.26 -20.57
C GLN A 516 1.43 -1.39 -19.55
N ARG A 517 1.85 -1.17 -18.29
CA ARG A 517 1.76 -2.16 -17.23
C ARG A 517 0.32 -2.45 -16.81
N ALA A 518 -0.55 -1.45 -16.78
CA ALA A 518 -1.97 -1.62 -16.50
C ALA A 518 -2.73 -2.35 -17.61
N LEU A 519 -2.35 -2.15 -18.87
CA LEU A 519 -2.97 -2.81 -20.03
C LEU A 519 -2.40 -4.20 -20.34
N ARG A 520 -1.37 -4.66 -19.62
CA ARG A 520 -0.85 -6.03 -19.78
C ARG A 520 -1.96 -7.03 -19.50
N SER A 521 -2.07 -8.03 -20.38
CA SER A 521 -3.00 -9.13 -20.18
C SER A 521 -2.48 -10.04 -19.07
N HIS A 522 -3.29 -10.24 -18.03
CA HIS A 522 -2.97 -11.09 -16.90
C HIS A 522 -3.69 -12.43 -17.03
N GLY A 523 -3.19 -13.31 -17.92
CA GLY A 523 -3.59 -14.73 -18.02
C GLY A 523 -5.10 -15.05 -18.06
N GLN A 524 -5.45 -16.31 -17.82
CA GLN A 524 -6.84 -16.69 -17.55
C GLN A 524 -7.16 -16.33 -16.09
N SER A 525 -8.13 -15.45 -15.88
CA SER A 525 -8.59 -15.04 -14.55
C SER A 525 -9.96 -15.66 -14.28
N ALA A 526 -10.14 -16.23 -13.09
CA ALA A 526 -11.47 -16.69 -12.62
C ALA A 526 -12.48 -15.53 -12.47
N TRP A 527 -12.00 -14.28 -12.55
CA TRP A 527 -12.80 -13.06 -12.46
C TRP A 527 -13.12 -12.47 -13.84
N ARG A 528 -12.74 -13.14 -14.93
CA ARG A 528 -13.06 -12.72 -16.28
C ARG A 528 -14.50 -13.13 -16.59
N MET A 529 -15.33 -12.19 -17.00
CA MET A 529 -16.67 -12.51 -17.49
C MET A 529 -16.57 -13.13 -18.88
N ASP A 530 -17.19 -14.28 -19.06
CA ASP A 530 -17.38 -14.88 -20.38
C ASP A 530 -18.73 -14.46 -21.01
N ALA A 531 -18.96 -14.86 -22.26
CA ALA A 531 -20.19 -14.51 -22.95
C ALA A 531 -21.45 -15.12 -22.30
N SER A 532 -21.32 -16.26 -21.60
CA SER A 532 -22.40 -16.88 -20.83
C SER A 532 -22.74 -16.07 -19.56
N ASP A 533 -21.72 -15.56 -18.86
CA ASP A 533 -21.90 -14.71 -17.67
C ASP A 533 -22.61 -13.40 -18.02
N VAL A 534 -22.25 -12.81 -19.16
CA VAL A 534 -22.89 -11.59 -19.67
C VAL A 534 -24.39 -11.83 -19.89
N ASN A 535 -24.75 -12.99 -20.46
CA ASN A 535 -26.16 -13.35 -20.62
C ASN A 535 -26.89 -13.54 -19.27
N LEU A 536 -26.20 -14.02 -18.23
CA LEU A 536 -26.77 -14.13 -16.88
C LEU A 536 -27.14 -12.75 -16.31
N ILE A 537 -26.28 -11.75 -16.50
CA ILE A 537 -26.53 -10.36 -16.05
C ILE A 537 -27.76 -9.76 -16.75
N PHE A 538 -27.91 -9.98 -18.06
CA PHE A 538 -29.06 -9.47 -18.83
C PHE A 538 -30.35 -10.28 -18.63
N THR A 539 -30.29 -11.47 -18.04
CA THR A 539 -31.47 -12.29 -17.72
C THR A 539 -31.94 -12.11 -16.27
N ALA A 540 -31.04 -11.81 -15.33
CA ALA A 540 -31.36 -11.68 -13.91
C ALA A 540 -32.31 -10.52 -13.54
N GLY A 541 -32.41 -9.47 -14.36
CA GLY A 541 -33.40 -8.37 -14.19
C GLY A 541 -34.87 -8.83 -14.28
N SER A 542 -35.13 -10.10 -14.61
CA SER A 542 -36.49 -10.64 -14.77
C SER A 542 -37.01 -11.54 -13.65
N VAL A 543 -36.21 -11.90 -12.65
CA VAL A 543 -36.60 -12.93 -11.65
C VAL A 543 -37.25 -12.33 -10.39
N GLY A 544 -37.29 -11.00 -10.23
CA GLY A 544 -37.84 -10.34 -9.04
C GLY A 544 -39.37 -10.23 -8.95
N ALA A 545 -40.14 -10.63 -9.97
CA ALA A 545 -41.57 -10.30 -10.05
C ALA A 545 -42.55 -11.50 -9.91
N SER A 546 -42.10 -12.73 -9.62
CA SER A 546 -43.00 -13.90 -9.61
C SER A 546 -42.99 -14.77 -8.35
N ALA A 547 -42.29 -14.38 -7.27
CA ALA A 547 -42.30 -15.14 -6.01
C ALA A 547 -43.22 -14.47 -4.97
N GLY A 548 -44.53 -14.53 -5.18
CA GLY A 548 -45.50 -13.91 -4.25
C GLY A 548 -46.97 -14.25 -4.51
N ALA A 549 -47.29 -15.48 -4.92
CA ALA A 549 -48.68 -15.95 -5.00
C ALA A 549 -48.80 -17.44 -4.66
N ALA A 550 -48.48 -17.80 -3.42
CA ALA A 550 -48.98 -19.04 -2.82
C ALA A 550 -50.28 -18.70 -2.07
N SER A 551 -51.42 -18.83 -2.75
CA SER A 551 -52.72 -18.84 -2.07
C SER A 551 -52.94 -20.23 -1.43
N PRO A 552 -53.42 -20.33 -0.18
CA PRO A 552 -53.79 -21.60 0.40
C PRO A 552 -55.09 -22.08 -0.25
N MET A 553 -55.05 -23.24 -0.93
CA MET A 553 -56.27 -23.97 -1.25
C MET A 553 -56.91 -24.44 0.06
N GLY A 554 -58.01 -23.80 0.44
CA GLY A 554 -59.00 -24.40 1.33
C GLY A 554 -59.99 -25.21 0.50
N LEU A 555 -60.21 -26.46 0.90
CA LEU A 555 -61.44 -27.19 0.62
C LEU A 555 -61.84 -27.97 1.87
N ASN A 556 -63.06 -27.67 2.33
CA ASN A 556 -64.04 -28.48 3.06
C ASN A 556 -63.58 -29.61 3.98
#